data_AF-A0A090QUB1-F1
#
_entry.id   AF-A0A090QUB1-F1
#
_cell.length_a   1.000
_cell.length_b   1.000
_cell.length_c   1.000
_cell.angle_alpha   90.00
_cell.angle_beta   90.00
_cell.angle_gamma   90.00
#
_symmetry.space_group_name_H-M   'P 1'
#
loop_
_entity.id
_entity.type
_entity.pdbx_description
1 polymer ?
#
loop_
_entity_poly.entity_id
_entity_poly.type
_entity_poly.pdbx_seq_one_letter_code
_entity_poly.pdbx_strand_id
1 'polypeptide(L)'
;MLMKLLLDKRPDYKIIANFLLHRIEPLKPFIMPVNPFEDRKDVKSSTAGFMQAIRHLKSDMPLGIFPAGEVSTYKDGKLVVDKPWEEAAMKLIQRAEVPVIPIYFHAKNSRLFYRLAKISDTFRTAKLLQKP
;
A
#
# COMPACT_ATOMS: atom_id res chain seq x y z
N MET A 1 -0.67 13.56 -1.12
CA MET A 1 -0.21 14.39 -2.26
C MET A 1 -0.11 13.58 -3.56
N LEU A 2 0.74 12.54 -3.66
CA LEU A 2 0.86 11.75 -4.91
C LEU A 2 -0.47 11.22 -5.43
N MET A 3 -1.25 10.53 -4.59
CA MET A 3 -2.54 9.97 -4.99
C MET A 3 -3.50 11.03 -5.55
N LYS A 4 -3.52 12.23 -4.96
CA LYS A 4 -4.33 13.35 -5.46
C LYS A 4 -3.90 13.76 -6.87
N LEU A 5 -2.60 13.96 -7.07
CA LEU A 5 -2.05 14.35 -8.37
C LEU A 5 -2.34 13.31 -9.46
N LEU A 6 -2.27 12.02 -9.12
CA LEU A 6 -2.61 10.95 -10.04
C LEU A 6 -4.11 10.93 -10.34
N LEU A 7 -4.97 11.04 -9.32
CA LEU A 7 -6.42 11.05 -9.51
C LEU A 7 -6.91 12.25 -10.34
N ASP A 8 -6.26 13.41 -10.22
CA ASP A 8 -6.57 14.59 -11.04
C ASP A 8 -6.31 14.35 -12.55
N LYS A 9 -5.46 13.39 -12.91
CA LYS A 9 -5.13 13.03 -14.31
C LYS A 9 -5.70 11.69 -14.76
N ARG A 10 -5.87 10.76 -13.82
CA ARG A 10 -6.31 9.38 -13.98
C ARG A 10 -7.31 9.06 -12.88
N PRO A 11 -8.60 9.45 -13.04
CA PRO A 11 -9.64 9.19 -12.05
C PRO A 11 -9.89 7.69 -11.80
N ASP A 12 -9.45 6.85 -12.73
CA ASP A 12 -9.47 5.39 -12.72
C ASP A 12 -8.28 4.76 -11.96
N TYR A 13 -7.35 5.58 -11.45
CA TYR A 13 -6.24 5.11 -10.63
C TYR A 13 -6.73 4.46 -9.35
N LYS A 14 -6.16 3.29 -9.03
CA LYS A 14 -6.38 2.62 -7.74
C LYS A 14 -5.07 2.33 -7.03
N ILE A 15 -5.16 2.04 -5.74
CA ILE A 15 -4.03 1.56 -4.94
C ILE A 15 -4.35 0.19 -4.33
N ILE A 16 -3.36 -0.69 -4.34
CA ILE A 16 -3.28 -1.85 -3.46
C ILE A 16 -2.57 -1.41 -2.19
N ALA A 17 -3.24 -1.62 -1.08
CA ALA A 17 -2.81 -1.13 0.22
C ALA A 17 -3.12 -2.16 1.31
N ASN A 18 -2.50 -1.97 2.48
CA ASN A 18 -2.78 -2.81 3.63
C ASN A 18 -4.15 -2.51 4.26
N PHE A 19 -4.54 -3.36 5.21
CA PHE A 19 -5.81 -3.25 5.94
C PHE A 19 -6.00 -1.91 6.68
N LEU A 20 -4.92 -1.17 6.98
CA LEU A 20 -5.02 0.11 7.67
C LEU A 20 -5.62 1.19 6.77
N LEU A 21 -5.15 1.27 5.53
CA LEU A 21 -5.65 2.25 4.56
C LEU A 21 -7.11 1.94 4.18
N HIS A 22 -7.51 0.66 4.16
CA HIS A 22 -8.92 0.26 3.96
C HIS A 22 -9.89 0.81 5.00
N ARG A 23 -9.41 1.14 6.21
CA ARG A 23 -10.24 1.71 7.29
C ARG A 23 -10.44 3.22 7.17
N ILE A 24 -9.77 3.87 6.21
CA ILE A 24 -9.86 5.31 5.99
C ILE A 24 -11.02 5.57 5.00
N GLU A 25 -12.18 5.98 5.51
CA GLU A 25 -13.43 6.12 4.73
C GLU A 25 -13.25 6.89 3.41
N PRO A 26 -12.60 8.07 3.38
CA PRO A 26 -12.41 8.83 2.14
C PRO A 26 -11.56 8.12 1.07
N LEU A 27 -10.77 7.12 1.46
CA LEU A 27 -9.88 6.41 0.54
C LEU A 27 -10.53 5.18 -0.09
N LYS A 28 -11.61 4.65 0.50
CA LYS A 28 -12.25 3.40 0.07
C LYS A 28 -12.53 3.31 -1.45
N PRO A 29 -13.02 4.37 -2.14
CA PRO A 29 -13.27 4.29 -3.58
C PRO A 29 -12.02 4.01 -4.42
N PHE A 30 -10.87 4.50 -3.95
CA PHE A 30 -9.58 4.43 -4.63
C PHE A 30 -8.75 3.20 -4.25
N ILE A 31 -9.17 2.47 -3.22
CA ILE A 31 -8.48 1.27 -2.80
C ILE A 31 -9.07 0.05 -3.52
N MET A 32 -8.20 -0.75 -4.10
CA MET A 32 -8.55 -2.04 -4.67
C MET A 32 -8.70 -3.06 -3.54
N PRO A 33 -9.80 -3.85 -3.45
CA PRO A 33 -10.08 -4.79 -2.36
C PRO A 33 -9.24 -6.06 -2.48
N VAL A 34 -7.93 -5.88 -2.56
CA VAL A 34 -6.94 -6.91 -2.86
C VAL A 34 -5.79 -6.69 -1.91
N ASN A 35 -5.56 -7.67 -1.05
CA ASN A 35 -4.45 -7.63 -0.11
C ASN A 35 -3.46 -8.73 -0.49
N PRO A 36 -2.40 -8.43 -1.27
CA PRO A 36 -1.34 -9.40 -1.52
C PRO A 36 -0.51 -9.70 -0.26
N PHE A 37 -0.76 -8.97 0.84
CA PHE A 37 -0.03 -9.03 2.10
C PHE A 37 -0.76 -9.85 3.18
N GLU A 38 -1.79 -10.64 2.82
CA GLU A 38 -2.52 -11.48 3.79
C GLU A 38 -2.12 -12.96 3.68
N ASP A 39 -1.49 -13.48 4.74
CA ASP A 39 -0.99 -14.86 4.83
C ASP A 39 -2.06 -15.92 5.15
N ARG A 40 -3.33 -15.53 5.28
CA ARG A 40 -4.42 -16.46 5.60
C ARG A 40 -4.84 -17.26 4.35
N LYS A 41 -4.34 -18.50 4.28
CA LYS A 41 -4.55 -19.49 3.19
C LYS A 41 -6.01 -19.90 2.96
N ASP A 42 -6.88 -19.64 3.93
CA ASP A 42 -8.29 -19.97 3.99
C ASP A 42 -9.19 -18.97 3.22
N VAL A 43 -8.61 -17.86 2.74
CA VAL A 43 -9.36 -16.83 2.02
C VAL A 43 -9.24 -17.05 0.51
N LYS A 44 -10.28 -17.64 -0.10
CA LYS A 44 -10.53 -17.64 -1.56
C LYS A 44 -10.43 -16.24 -2.23
N SER A 45 -10.36 -15.17 -1.43
CA SER A 45 -10.30 -13.77 -1.90
C SER A 45 -8.92 -13.29 -2.35
N SER A 46 -7.80 -13.94 -1.99
CA SER A 46 -6.46 -13.50 -2.42
C SER A 46 -6.23 -13.70 -3.93
N THR A 47 -6.69 -14.82 -4.49
CA THR A 47 -6.61 -15.10 -5.94
C THR A 47 -7.59 -14.26 -6.75
N ALA A 48 -8.83 -14.11 -6.27
CA ALA A 48 -9.84 -13.25 -6.89
C ALA A 48 -9.35 -11.80 -6.97
N GLY A 49 -8.69 -11.34 -5.91
CA GLY A 49 -8.09 -10.03 -5.87
C GLY A 49 -6.92 -9.87 -6.82
N PHE A 50 -6.00 -10.83 -6.84
CA PHE A 50 -4.90 -10.84 -7.80
C PHE A 50 -5.41 -10.73 -9.25
N MET A 51 -6.44 -11.52 -9.60
CA MET A 51 -7.06 -11.45 -10.93
C MET A 51 -7.72 -10.09 -11.20
N GLN A 52 -8.32 -9.46 -10.19
CA GLN A 52 -8.90 -8.13 -10.34
C GLN A 52 -7.82 -7.08 -10.64
N ALA A 53 -6.68 -7.13 -9.95
CA ALA A 53 -5.55 -6.25 -10.21
C ALA A 53 -5.01 -6.40 -11.63
N ILE A 54 -4.82 -7.64 -12.09
CA ILE A 54 -4.39 -7.91 -13.47
C ILE A 54 -5.43 -7.43 -14.48
N ARG A 55 -6.74 -7.68 -14.25
CA ARG A 55 -7.80 -7.17 -15.13
C ARG A 55 -7.82 -5.66 -15.20
N HIS A 56 -7.66 -4.98 -14.06
CA HIS A 56 -7.61 -3.51 -13.99
C HIS A 56 -6.48 -2.95 -14.85
N LEU A 57 -5.28 -3.51 -14.71
CA LEU A 57 -4.11 -3.14 -15.50
C LEU A 57 -4.28 -3.46 -17.00
N LYS A 58 -4.89 -4.60 -17.34
CA LYS A 58 -5.19 -4.97 -18.74
C LYS A 58 -6.20 -4.05 -19.41
N SER A 59 -7.05 -3.36 -18.63
CA SER A 59 -7.97 -2.34 -19.12
C SER A 59 -7.32 -0.95 -19.20
N ASP A 60 -5.98 -0.87 -19.23
CA ASP A 60 -5.18 0.36 -19.27
C ASP A 60 -5.38 1.27 -18.05
N MET A 61 -5.93 0.77 -16.94
CA MET A 61 -6.14 1.55 -15.73
C MET A 61 -4.94 1.41 -14.76
N PRO A 62 -4.32 2.51 -14.30
CA PRO A 62 -3.09 2.45 -13.51
C PRO A 62 -3.36 1.99 -12.08
N LEU A 63 -2.34 1.35 -11.49
CA LEU A 63 -2.40 0.79 -10.15
C LEU A 63 -1.14 1.17 -9.37
N GLY A 64 -1.33 1.72 -8.17
CA GLY A 64 -0.27 1.92 -7.19
C GLY A 64 -0.16 0.73 -6.25
N ILE A 65 1.07 0.42 -5.82
CA ILE A 65 1.33 -0.60 -4.81
C ILE A 65 2.42 -0.13 -3.87
N PHE A 66 2.22 -0.37 -2.56
CA PHE A 66 3.25 -0.24 -1.53
C PHE A 66 3.74 -1.64 -1.18
N PRO A 67 4.77 -2.16 -1.87
CA PRO A 67 5.10 -3.59 -1.84
C PRO A 67 5.61 -4.10 -0.49
N ALA A 68 6.02 -3.21 0.42
CA ALA A 68 6.38 -3.56 1.79
C ALA A 68 5.16 -3.85 2.70
N GLY A 69 3.94 -3.55 2.26
CA GLY A 69 2.72 -3.78 3.05
C GLY A 69 2.57 -2.91 4.30
N GLU A 70 3.55 -2.08 4.64
CA GLU A 70 3.53 -1.19 5.80
C GLU A 70 4.41 0.04 5.57
N VAL A 71 4.35 1.02 6.48
CA VAL A 71 5.22 2.20 6.37
C VAL A 71 6.63 1.93 6.88
N SER A 72 7.62 2.62 6.35
CA SER A 72 9.02 2.50 6.76
C SER A 72 9.19 2.65 8.27
N THR A 73 10.02 1.80 8.87
CA THR A 73 10.33 1.79 10.31
C THR A 73 11.83 1.81 10.54
N TYR A 74 12.25 1.95 11.80
CA TYR A 74 13.67 1.93 12.16
C TYR A 74 14.25 0.53 11.98
N LYS A 75 15.23 0.41 11.08
CA LYS A 75 16.18 -0.70 11.02
C LYS A 75 17.39 -0.36 11.89
N ASP A 76 17.70 -1.24 12.84
CA ASP A 76 18.82 -1.14 13.78
C ASP A 76 18.90 0.19 14.56
N GLY A 77 17.74 0.84 14.76
CA GLY A 77 17.61 2.10 15.50
C GLY A 77 18.14 3.35 14.78
N LYS A 78 18.69 3.25 13.56
CA LYS A 78 19.38 4.36 12.88
C LYS A 78 18.79 4.72 11.52
N LEU A 79 18.27 3.76 10.76
CA LEU A 79 17.81 3.99 9.39
C LEU A 79 16.31 3.75 9.27
N VAL A 80 15.59 4.71 8.69
CA VAL A 80 14.17 4.54 8.34
C VAL A 80 14.13 3.94 6.94
N VAL A 81 13.81 2.65 6.85
CA VAL A 81 13.69 1.93 5.58
C VAL A 81 12.42 1.09 5.57
N ASP A 82 11.94 0.80 4.37
CA ASP A 82 10.90 -0.22 4.21
C ASP A 82 11.43 -1.59 4.63
N LYS A 83 10.53 -2.44 5.12
CA LYS A 83 10.82 -3.86 5.24
C LYS A 83 11.08 -4.47 3.86
N PRO A 84 11.67 -5.68 3.79
CA PRO A 84 11.71 -6.43 2.54
C PRO A 84 10.34 -6.45 1.88
N TRP A 85 10.32 -6.27 0.57
CA TRP A 85 9.08 -6.27 -0.19
C TRP A 85 8.46 -7.66 -0.22
N GLU A 86 7.15 -7.70 -0.12
CA GLU A 86 6.38 -8.94 -0.04
C GLU A 86 6.42 -9.71 -1.36
N GLU A 87 6.71 -11.01 -1.30
CA GLU A 87 6.88 -11.84 -2.50
C GLU A 87 5.64 -11.82 -3.40
N ALA A 88 4.45 -11.81 -2.79
CA ALA A 88 3.18 -11.79 -3.52
C ALA A 88 3.00 -10.49 -4.31
N ALA A 89 3.41 -9.34 -3.74
CA ALA A 89 3.42 -8.06 -4.44
C ALA A 89 4.41 -8.10 -5.61
N MET A 90 5.61 -8.67 -5.42
CA MET A 90 6.59 -8.82 -6.49
C MET A 90 6.10 -9.73 -7.62
N LYS A 91 5.47 -10.85 -7.27
CA LYS A 91 4.85 -11.77 -8.24
C LYS A 91 3.71 -11.09 -9.02
N LEU A 92 2.95 -10.19 -8.40
CA LEU A 92 1.94 -9.39 -9.10
C LEU A 92 2.57 -8.45 -10.11
N ILE A 93 3.57 -7.67 -9.68
CA ILE A 93 4.27 -6.70 -10.54
C ILE A 93 4.90 -7.40 -11.74
N GLN A 94 5.58 -8.53 -11.52
CA GLN A 94 6.22 -9.31 -12.60
C GLN A 94 5.21 -9.87 -13.59
N ARG A 95 4.07 -10.40 -13.12
CA ARG A 95 3.02 -10.98 -13.98
C ARG A 95 2.16 -9.94 -14.69
N ALA A 96 2.18 -8.69 -14.24
CA ALA A 96 1.38 -7.64 -14.85
C ALA A 96 1.85 -7.30 -16.27
N GLU A 97 3.15 -7.47 -16.57
CA GLU A 97 3.74 -7.21 -17.89
C GLU A 97 3.43 -5.79 -18.42
N VAL A 98 3.31 -4.82 -17.50
CA VAL A 98 3.10 -3.40 -17.80
C VAL A 98 4.34 -2.58 -17.39
N PRO A 99 4.51 -1.36 -17.93
CA PRO A 99 5.56 -0.45 -17.49
C PRO A 99 5.46 -0.16 -15.98
N VAL A 100 6.58 -0.24 -15.28
CA VAL A 100 6.68 0.03 -13.83
C VAL A 100 7.43 1.33 -13.62
N ILE A 101 6.81 2.28 -12.92
CA ILE A 101 7.43 3.56 -12.54
C ILE A 101 7.76 3.50 -11.04
N PRO A 102 9.04 3.33 -10.66
CA PRO A 102 9.43 3.36 -9.25
C PRO A 102 9.35 4.79 -8.71
N ILE A 103 8.79 4.95 -7.51
CA ILE A 103 8.68 6.24 -6.83
C ILE A 103 9.36 6.13 -5.46
N TYR A 104 10.38 6.95 -5.26
CA TYR A 104 11.06 7.08 -3.97
C TYR A 104 10.49 8.24 -3.17
N PHE A 105 10.06 7.96 -1.94
CA PHE A 105 9.60 8.98 -1.00
C PHE A 105 10.73 9.38 -0.05
N HIS A 106 11.32 10.55 -0.27
CA HIS A 106 12.25 11.14 0.70
C HIS A 106 11.48 11.87 1.81
N ALA A 107 10.79 11.12 2.66
CA ALA A 107 10.02 11.65 3.78
C ALA A 107 10.19 10.77 5.03
N LYS A 108 10.01 11.37 6.20
CA LYS A 108 10.00 10.65 7.48
C LYS A 108 8.76 11.03 8.28
N ASN A 109 8.21 10.06 9.00
CA ASN A 109 7.11 10.32 9.92
C ASN A 109 7.60 11.09 11.15
N SER A 110 6.68 11.68 11.90
CA SER A 110 7.03 12.40 13.15
C SER A 110 7.67 11.47 14.20
N ARG A 111 8.54 11.99 15.08
CA ARG A 111 9.13 11.21 16.19
C ARG A 111 8.09 10.53 17.09
N LEU A 112 6.92 11.14 17.25
CA LEU A 112 5.81 10.56 18.01
C LEU A 112 5.18 9.36 17.29
N PHE A 113 5.09 9.38 15.95
CA PHE A 113 4.60 8.24 15.17
C PHE A 113 5.44 6.99 15.46
N TYR A 114 6.77 7.12 15.40
CA TYR A 114 7.67 6.00 15.65
C TYR A 114 7.64 5.52 17.11
N ARG A 115 7.42 6.41 18.08
CA ARG A 115 7.22 6.02 19.48
C ARG A 115 5.95 5.19 19.66
N LEU A 116 4.84 5.61 19.05
CA LEU A 116 3.57 4.87 19.10
C LEU A 116 3.65 3.54 18.36
N ALA A 117 4.36 3.48 17.23
CA ALA A 117 4.60 2.25 16.48
C ALA A 117 5.38 1.19 17.28
N LYS A 118 6.23 1.59 18.23
CA LYS A 118 6.92 0.66 19.15
C LYS A 118 6.03 0.12 20.28
N ILE A 119 4.92 0.78 20.57
CA ILE A 119 4.03 0.45 21.70
C ILE A 119 2.92 -0.51 21.25
N SER A 120 2.31 -0.30 20.08
CA SER A 120 1.41 -1.27 19.45
C SER A 120 1.06 -0.85 18.02
N ASP A 121 0.89 -1.84 17.11
CA ASP A 121 0.43 -1.62 15.73
C ASP A 121 -0.93 -0.92 15.64
N THR A 122 -1.73 -1.00 16.71
CA THR A 122 -3.06 -0.37 16.79
C THR A 122 -2.94 1.16 16.95
N PHE A 123 -1.96 1.64 17.75
CA PHE A 123 -1.75 3.08 17.95
C PHE A 123 -1.07 3.77 16.76
N ARG A 124 -0.29 3.03 15.97
CA ARG A 124 0.34 3.50 14.72
C ARG A 124 -0.70 4.01 13.71
N THR A 125 -1.81 3.29 13.60
CA THR A 125 -2.92 3.58 12.68
C THR A 125 -3.71 4.81 13.08
N ALA A 126 -3.96 4.99 14.38
CA ALA A 126 -4.74 6.11 14.91
C ALA A 126 -4.09 7.48 14.57
N LYS A 127 -2.76 7.54 14.41
CA LYS A 127 -2.07 8.78 14.03
C LYS A 127 -1.99 9.02 12.52
N LEU A 128 -2.03 7.99 11.66
CA LEU A 128 -2.12 8.18 10.21
C LEU A 128 -3.38 8.94 9.81
N LEU A 129 -4.43 8.83 10.63
CA LEU A 129 -5.72 9.49 10.47
C LEU A 129 -5.78 10.94 11.00
N GLN A 130 -4.75 11.43 11.69
CA GLN A 130 -4.74 12.77 12.29
C GLN A 130 -3.76 13.73 11.60
N LYS A 131 -4.20 14.31 10.47
CA LYS A 131 -4.55 15.73 10.35
C LYS A 131 -4.91 16.10 8.88
N PRO A 132 -5.81 17.09 8.69
CA PRO A 132 -6.05 17.75 7.40
C PRO A 132 -4.83 18.53 6.90
#